data_AF-A0A1C7I7G6-F1
#
_entry.id   AF-A0A1C7I7G6-F1
#
_cell.length_a   1.000
_cell.length_b   1.000
_cell.length_c   1.000
_cell.angle_alpha   90.00
_cell.angle_beta   90.00
_cell.angle_gamma   90.00
#
_symmetry.space_group_name_H-M   'P 1'
#
loop_
_entity.id
_entity.type
_entity.pdbx_description
1 polymer ?
#
loop_
_entity_poly.entity_id
_entity_poly.type
_entity_poly.pdbx_seq_one_letter_code
_entity_poly.pdbx_strand_id
1 'polypeptide(L)'
;MTKNNETSLIQESGLEYFQIDQTVHLKLHTPLHITVKYNMQTENGIVANALCVSPTGSTYTPPSVSNSYLSIEHKHDFFELLVVLKGKVYQEIEGQSYLYSAGSCCLINRNVSHAEKFSEDGTLFYLEFSTEFITDFIEHSQSTFFQGAPKISNSLFTFMEENLLSDHHKNYLDFFPVYQNYYEAASDKNIYVHGRKNTSHLHRIANDLIANLFLPRLGSEYIIKGLLYELFDYLDTKEAFHIIPVSLHTKNDALLFSRIRHLMEDTHGRMTRTGLEQTLHYSGNYLNSIIKKNTGMSLFEYGKDFAMNEAARLLVETDQTIASIMENLHFSNWGHFNQLFTKQFGMLPSKYREQRKK
;
A
#
# COMPACT_ATOMS: atom_id res chain seq x y z
N MET A 1 -40.79 -18.98 0.10
CA MET A 1 -41.54 -17.72 -0.10
C MET A 1 -41.79 -17.09 1.25
N THR A 2 -40.86 -16.28 1.71
CA THR A 2 -41.09 -15.22 2.69
C THR A 2 -40.65 -13.96 1.98
N LYS A 3 -41.60 -13.13 1.56
CA LYS A 3 -41.29 -11.80 1.01
C LYS A 3 -40.73 -10.98 2.17
N ASN A 4 -39.44 -10.68 2.14
CA ASN A 4 -38.91 -9.63 3.00
C ASN A 4 -39.60 -8.33 2.56
N ASN A 5 -40.26 -7.65 3.50
CA ASN A 5 -40.97 -6.41 3.24
C ASN A 5 -39.97 -5.27 3.10
N GLU A 6 -39.40 -5.10 1.92
CA GLU A 6 -38.66 -3.89 1.57
C GLU A 6 -39.62 -2.70 1.55
N THR A 7 -39.37 -1.72 2.41
CA THR A 7 -40.10 -0.45 2.42
C THR A 7 -39.16 0.63 1.91
N SER A 8 -39.40 1.14 0.69
CA SER A 8 -38.67 2.29 0.13
C SER A 8 -39.16 3.56 0.81
N LEU A 9 -38.25 4.36 1.36
CA LEU A 9 -38.63 5.42 2.30
C LEU A 9 -38.37 6.86 1.81
N ILE A 10 -37.61 7.12 0.73
CA ILE A 10 -37.58 8.33 -0.16
C ILE A 10 -36.40 8.14 -1.15
N GLN A 11 -36.45 8.80 -2.31
CA GLN A 11 -35.38 8.85 -3.31
C GLN A 11 -34.92 10.31 -3.46
N GLU A 12 -33.74 10.65 -2.92
CA GLU A 12 -33.11 11.95 -3.12
C GLU A 12 -31.70 11.74 -3.69
N SER A 13 -31.34 12.49 -4.73
CA SER A 13 -29.96 12.60 -5.22
C SER A 13 -29.27 11.29 -5.65
N GLY A 14 -30.02 10.32 -6.19
CA GLY A 14 -29.48 9.02 -6.64
C GLY A 14 -29.19 8.02 -5.49
N LEU A 15 -29.40 8.44 -4.24
CA LEU A 15 -29.33 7.62 -3.04
C LEU A 15 -30.74 7.13 -2.70
N GLU A 16 -30.92 5.82 -2.74
CA GLU A 16 -32.09 5.12 -2.26
C GLU A 16 -31.83 4.61 -0.85
N TYR A 17 -32.83 4.72 0.02
CA TYR A 17 -32.78 4.07 1.31
C TYR A 17 -33.98 3.16 1.50
N PHE A 18 -33.70 1.99 2.03
CA PHE A 18 -34.66 0.95 2.27
C PHE A 18 -34.35 0.25 3.58
N GLN A 19 -35.37 -0.27 4.23
CA GLN A 19 -35.22 -0.96 5.50
C GLN A 19 -35.48 -2.45 5.31
N ILE A 20 -34.56 -3.29 5.79
CA ILE A 20 -34.79 -4.72 5.95
C ILE A 20 -34.69 -4.99 7.45
N ASP A 21 -35.77 -5.53 8.02
CA ASP A 21 -35.96 -5.69 9.47
C ASP A 21 -35.77 -4.37 10.25
N GLN A 22 -34.80 -4.28 11.16
CA GLN A 22 -34.45 -3.06 11.92
C GLN A 22 -33.22 -2.34 11.36
N THR A 23 -32.73 -2.77 10.20
CA THR A 23 -31.51 -2.23 9.59
C THR A 23 -31.85 -1.31 8.42
N VAL A 24 -31.29 -0.09 8.46
CA VAL A 24 -31.37 0.85 7.35
C VAL A 24 -30.26 0.53 6.36
N HIS A 25 -30.63 0.42 5.09
CA HIS A 25 -29.71 0.19 3.98
C HIS A 25 -29.69 1.40 3.05
N LEU A 26 -28.52 1.66 2.50
CA LEU A 26 -28.26 2.74 1.55
C LEU A 26 -27.83 2.10 0.24
N LYS A 27 -28.49 2.49 -0.85
CA LYS A 27 -28.14 2.09 -2.21
C LYS A 27 -27.87 3.34 -3.01
N LEU A 28 -26.66 3.48 -3.51
CA LEU A 28 -26.30 4.54 -4.43
C LEU A 28 -26.05 3.90 -5.79
N HIS A 29 -26.69 4.41 -6.83
CA HIS A 29 -26.44 3.95 -8.20
C HIS A 29 -25.13 4.57 -8.73
N THR A 30 -24.00 4.04 -8.26
CA THR A 30 -22.64 4.45 -8.61
C THR A 30 -21.88 3.27 -9.22
N PRO A 31 -20.98 3.47 -10.21
CA PRO A 31 -20.18 2.39 -10.78
C PRO A 31 -19.02 1.94 -9.86
N LEU A 32 -18.89 2.55 -8.68
CA LEU A 32 -17.84 2.29 -7.70
C LEU A 32 -18.47 1.71 -6.43
N HIS A 33 -17.85 0.67 -5.87
CA HIS A 33 -18.15 0.24 -4.50
C HIS A 33 -17.09 0.74 -3.53
N ILE A 34 -17.53 1.37 -2.44
CA ILE A 34 -16.64 1.85 -1.37
C ILE A 34 -17.10 1.28 -0.06
N THR A 35 -16.14 0.80 0.74
CA THR A 35 -16.36 0.44 2.14
C THR A 35 -15.43 1.23 3.05
N VAL A 36 -15.95 1.83 4.12
CA VAL A 36 -15.14 2.32 5.24
C VAL A 36 -15.42 1.44 6.44
N LYS A 37 -14.39 0.74 6.94
CA LYS A 37 -14.52 -0.15 8.08
C LYS A 37 -13.80 0.42 9.29
N TYR A 38 -14.53 0.58 10.38
CA TYR A 38 -14.01 0.96 11.68
C TYR A 38 -14.04 -0.26 12.60
N ASN A 39 -12.93 -0.50 13.28
CA ASN A 39 -12.85 -1.50 14.34
C ASN A 39 -12.32 -0.81 15.59
N MET A 40 -13.11 -0.84 16.67
CA MET A 40 -12.76 -0.24 17.96
C MET A 40 -13.07 -1.20 19.10
N GLN A 41 -12.12 -1.34 20.01
CA GLN A 41 -12.32 -2.04 21.26
C GLN A 41 -13.10 -1.17 22.26
N THR A 42 -14.16 -1.72 22.83
CA THR A 42 -14.98 -1.07 23.86
C THR A 42 -15.12 -1.95 25.10
N GLU A 43 -15.63 -1.40 26.21
CA GLU A 43 -15.91 -2.18 27.44
C GLU A 43 -16.85 -3.37 27.20
N ASN A 44 -17.70 -3.29 26.18
CA ASN A 44 -18.72 -4.30 25.85
C ASN A 44 -18.30 -5.25 24.70
N GLY A 45 -17.05 -5.19 24.24
CA GLY A 45 -16.54 -5.99 23.13
C GLY A 45 -16.06 -5.13 21.95
N ILE A 46 -15.96 -5.74 20.77
CA ILE A 46 -15.43 -5.07 19.58
C ILE A 46 -16.61 -4.49 18.80
N VAL A 47 -16.57 -3.18 18.57
CA VAL A 47 -17.53 -2.51 17.69
C VAL A 47 -16.93 -2.46 16.29
N ALA A 48 -17.55 -3.19 15.37
CA ALA A 48 -17.25 -3.10 13.96
C ALA A 48 -18.36 -2.33 13.26
N ASN A 49 -18.01 -1.28 12.52
CA ASN A 49 -18.96 -0.52 11.71
C ASN A 49 -18.45 -0.43 10.28
N ALA A 50 -19.34 -0.62 9.31
CA ALA A 50 -19.00 -0.57 7.90
C ALA A 50 -20.00 0.33 7.16
N LEU A 51 -19.47 1.39 6.55
CA LEU A 51 -20.22 2.22 5.61
C LEU A 51 -19.92 1.73 4.20
N CYS A 52 -20.88 1.07 3.56
CA CYS A 52 -20.74 0.54 2.20
C CYS A 52 -21.65 1.32 1.22
N VAL A 53 -21.18 1.50 -0.01
CA VAL A 53 -21.93 2.17 -1.09
C VAL A 53 -21.76 1.38 -2.38
N SER A 54 -22.76 0.61 -2.83
CA SER A 54 -22.63 -0.33 -3.99
C SER A 54 -23.62 -0.05 -5.12
N PRO A 55 -23.23 -0.24 -6.41
CA PRO A 55 -24.14 -0.21 -7.57
C PRO A 55 -25.33 -1.16 -7.43
N THR A 56 -25.16 -2.30 -6.74
CA THR A 56 -26.20 -3.32 -6.57
C THR A 56 -26.99 -3.18 -5.27
N GLY A 57 -26.63 -2.23 -4.40
CA GLY A 57 -27.36 -1.94 -3.16
C GLY A 57 -26.88 -2.66 -1.89
N SER A 58 -25.60 -3.03 -1.82
CA SER A 58 -24.97 -3.56 -0.61
C SER A 58 -24.91 -2.54 0.54
N THR A 59 -24.99 -3.07 1.76
CA THR A 59 -25.64 -2.50 2.94
C THR A 59 -24.74 -1.59 3.78
N TYR A 60 -25.23 -0.41 4.19
CA TYR A 60 -24.82 0.16 5.49
C TYR A 60 -25.08 -0.91 6.55
N THR A 61 -24.02 -1.34 7.23
CA THR A 61 -24.15 -2.31 8.31
C THR A 61 -24.11 -1.50 9.60
N PRO A 62 -25.23 -1.37 10.34
CA PRO A 62 -25.25 -0.67 11.60
C PRO A 62 -24.17 -1.28 12.51
N PRO A 63 -23.57 -0.46 13.40
CA PRO A 63 -22.48 -0.93 14.25
C PRO A 63 -22.90 -2.23 14.94
N SER A 64 -22.20 -3.30 14.61
CA SER A 64 -22.45 -4.63 15.17
C SER A 64 -21.40 -4.89 16.23
N VAL A 65 -21.86 -5.27 17.42
CA VAL A 65 -20.96 -5.75 18.48
C VAL A 65 -20.62 -7.18 18.12
N SER A 66 -19.37 -7.38 17.71
CA SER A 66 -18.80 -8.68 17.38
C SER A 66 -17.85 -9.11 18.49
N ASN A 67 -17.77 -10.41 18.76
CA ASN A 67 -16.71 -10.97 19.60
C ASN A 67 -15.44 -11.29 18.81
N SER A 68 -15.43 -10.98 17.51
CA SER A 68 -14.43 -11.38 16.53
C SER A 68 -13.87 -10.18 15.76
N TYR A 69 -12.54 -10.05 15.74
CA TYR A 69 -11.79 -9.13 14.88
C TYR A 69 -11.66 -9.62 13.41
N LEU A 70 -12.18 -10.81 13.10
CA LEU A 70 -11.97 -11.52 11.84
C LEU A 70 -13.18 -11.31 10.90
N SER A 71 -12.92 -10.85 9.68
CA SER A 71 -13.89 -10.94 8.59
C SER A 71 -13.98 -12.36 8.04
N ILE A 72 -15.13 -12.69 7.44
CA ILE A 72 -15.33 -13.99 6.83
C ILE A 72 -14.48 -14.05 5.56
N GLU A 73 -13.74 -15.15 5.39
CA GLU A 73 -13.03 -15.41 4.14
C GLU A 73 -14.00 -15.41 2.97
N HIS A 74 -13.69 -14.60 1.97
CA HIS A 74 -14.53 -14.40 0.80
C HIS A 74 -13.68 -14.17 -0.45
N LYS A 75 -14.36 -14.14 -1.58
CA LYS A 75 -13.81 -13.78 -2.88
C LYS A 75 -14.92 -13.16 -3.71
N HIS A 76 -14.52 -12.35 -4.67
CA HIS A 76 -15.43 -11.64 -5.55
C HIS A 76 -14.80 -11.47 -6.92
N ASP A 77 -15.61 -11.15 -7.93
CA ASP A 77 -15.20 -11.03 -9.33
C ASP A 77 -14.83 -9.58 -9.74
N PHE A 78 -14.55 -8.73 -8.76
CA PHE A 78 -14.11 -7.35 -8.94
C PHE A 78 -12.70 -7.12 -8.36
N PHE A 79 -12.04 -6.04 -8.77
CA PHE A 79 -10.77 -5.65 -8.18
C PHE A 79 -11.03 -4.96 -6.85
N GLU A 80 -10.18 -5.19 -5.83
CA GLU A 80 -10.31 -4.53 -4.53
C GLU A 80 -9.00 -3.83 -4.16
N LEU A 81 -9.04 -2.51 -4.00
CA LEU A 81 -7.98 -1.73 -3.40
C LEU A 81 -8.29 -1.52 -1.92
N LEU A 82 -7.45 -2.10 -1.07
CA LEU A 82 -7.49 -1.91 0.37
C LEU A 82 -6.46 -0.87 0.79
N VAL A 83 -6.88 0.05 1.66
CA VAL A 83 -6.06 1.10 2.26
C VAL A 83 -6.17 1.04 3.78
N VAL A 84 -5.04 0.89 4.48
CA VAL A 84 -5.01 0.99 5.94
C VAL A 84 -4.89 2.45 6.36
N LEU A 85 -6.00 3.06 6.75
CA LEU A 85 -6.03 4.45 7.19
C LEU A 85 -5.51 4.63 8.63
N LYS A 86 -5.75 3.65 9.51
CA LYS A 86 -5.30 3.66 10.91
C LYS A 86 -5.10 2.25 11.44
N GLY A 87 -4.12 2.08 12.33
CA GLY A 87 -3.89 0.84 13.07
C GLY A 87 -3.11 -0.19 12.27
N LYS A 88 -3.29 -1.47 12.62
CA LYS A 88 -2.69 -2.62 11.98
C LYS A 88 -3.71 -3.70 11.73
N VAL A 89 -3.60 -4.33 10.57
CA VAL A 89 -4.47 -5.39 10.12
C VAL A 89 -3.66 -6.50 9.48
N TYR A 90 -4.01 -7.75 9.78
CA TYR A 90 -3.54 -8.90 9.03
C TYR A 90 -4.45 -9.12 7.84
N GLN A 91 -3.88 -9.12 6.65
CA GLN A 91 -4.50 -9.52 5.40
C GLN A 91 -4.20 -11.00 5.17
N GLU A 92 -5.23 -11.84 5.25
CA GLU A 92 -5.17 -13.23 4.85
C GLU A 92 -5.52 -13.28 3.35
N ILE A 93 -4.57 -13.69 2.49
CA ILE A 93 -4.76 -13.76 1.04
C ILE A 93 -4.28 -15.14 0.58
N GLU A 94 -5.19 -15.96 0.01
CA GLU A 94 -4.95 -17.36 -0.39
C GLU A 94 -4.25 -18.18 0.73
N GLY A 95 -4.75 -18.03 1.96
CA GLY A 95 -4.23 -18.73 3.15
C GLY A 95 -2.87 -18.24 3.65
N GLN A 96 -2.38 -17.09 3.15
CA GLN A 96 -1.16 -16.43 3.65
C GLN A 96 -1.51 -15.16 4.42
N SER A 97 -0.89 -15.00 5.59
CA SER A 97 -1.12 -13.85 6.48
C SER A 97 -0.02 -12.80 6.32
N TYR A 98 -0.42 -11.58 5.99
CA TYR A 98 0.47 -10.44 5.80
C TYR A 98 0.04 -9.28 6.70
N LEU A 99 0.95 -8.73 7.48
CA LEU A 99 0.66 -7.55 8.28
C LEU A 99 0.76 -6.27 7.43
N TYR A 100 -0.28 -5.45 7.53
CA TYR A 100 -0.36 -4.11 6.95
C TYR A 100 -0.56 -3.11 8.09
N SER A 101 0.28 -2.08 8.11
CA SER A 101 0.20 -0.96 9.05
C SER A 101 -0.37 0.27 8.35
N ALA A 102 -0.76 1.29 9.13
CA ALA A 102 -1.29 2.53 8.58
C ALA A 102 -0.40 3.12 7.46
N GLY A 103 -1.03 3.42 6.32
CA GLY A 103 -0.41 3.86 5.09
C GLY A 103 -0.15 2.75 4.08
N SER A 104 -0.08 1.47 4.49
CA SER A 104 0.05 0.35 3.56
C SER A 104 -1.25 0.11 2.78
N CYS A 105 -1.12 -0.25 1.51
CA CYS A 105 -2.24 -0.57 0.63
C CYS A 105 -1.98 -1.86 -0.16
N CYS A 106 -3.02 -2.52 -0.66
CA CYS A 106 -2.90 -3.56 -1.68
C CYS A 106 -4.04 -3.53 -2.68
N LEU A 107 -3.75 -3.85 -3.94
CA LEU A 107 -4.75 -4.04 -5.00
C LEU A 107 -4.86 -5.53 -5.30
N ILE A 108 -5.93 -6.14 -4.80
CA ILE A 108 -6.24 -7.56 -4.93
C ILE A 108 -6.95 -7.81 -6.26
N ASN A 109 -6.49 -8.84 -6.97
CA ASN A 109 -7.13 -9.27 -8.22
C ASN A 109 -8.47 -9.96 -7.96
N ARG A 110 -9.29 -9.98 -9.00
CA ARG A 110 -10.54 -10.73 -9.08
C ARG A 110 -10.32 -12.20 -8.72
N ASN A 111 -11.32 -12.77 -8.07
CA ASN A 111 -11.42 -14.16 -7.67
C ASN A 111 -10.32 -14.66 -6.73
N VAL A 112 -9.57 -13.77 -6.07
CA VAL A 112 -8.58 -14.13 -5.03
C VAL A 112 -9.29 -14.27 -3.68
N SER A 113 -9.09 -15.38 -2.98
CA SER A 113 -9.65 -15.59 -1.64
C SER A 113 -8.93 -14.71 -0.61
N HIS A 114 -9.68 -13.93 0.17
CA HIS A 114 -9.10 -13.06 1.18
C HIS A 114 -10.00 -12.81 2.41
N ALA A 115 -9.38 -12.39 3.50
CA ALA A 115 -10.00 -11.91 4.72
C ALA A 115 -9.07 -10.91 5.43
N GLU A 116 -9.63 -10.10 6.31
CA GLU A 116 -8.91 -9.19 7.16
C GLU A 116 -9.16 -9.48 8.63
N LYS A 117 -8.09 -9.40 9.42
CA LYS A 117 -8.11 -9.60 10.86
C LYS A 117 -7.47 -8.42 11.55
N PHE A 118 -8.27 -7.67 12.29
CA PHE A 118 -7.76 -6.57 13.11
C PHE A 118 -6.94 -7.13 14.27
N SER A 119 -5.77 -6.55 14.50
CA SER A 119 -4.96 -6.84 15.69
C SER A 119 -5.15 -5.81 16.81
N GLU A 120 -5.65 -4.64 16.45
CA GLU A 120 -5.87 -3.48 17.30
C GLU A 120 -6.94 -2.57 16.67
N ASP A 121 -7.28 -1.47 17.35
CA ASP A 121 -8.15 -0.42 16.79
C ASP A 121 -7.64 0.05 15.43
N GLY A 122 -8.51 0.04 14.43
CA GLY A 122 -8.12 0.32 13.06
C GLY A 122 -9.23 0.91 12.22
N THR A 123 -8.81 1.52 11.12
CA THR A 123 -9.69 2.07 10.09
C THR A 123 -9.17 1.63 8.74
N LEU A 124 -10.04 1.00 7.95
CA LEU A 124 -9.76 0.54 6.60
C LEU A 124 -10.68 1.25 5.63
N PHE A 125 -10.16 1.51 4.44
CA PHE A 125 -10.90 2.05 3.31
C PHE A 125 -10.71 1.12 2.12
N TYR A 126 -11.81 0.72 1.52
CA TYR A 126 -11.86 -0.20 0.39
C TYR A 126 -12.45 0.53 -0.81
N LEU A 127 -11.87 0.28 -1.96
CA LEU A 127 -12.38 0.66 -3.26
C LEU A 127 -12.47 -0.59 -4.11
N GLU A 128 -13.68 -0.91 -4.56
CA GLU A 128 -13.98 -2.09 -5.34
C GLU A 128 -14.46 -1.67 -6.73
N PHE A 129 -13.84 -2.25 -7.76
CA PHE A 129 -14.00 -1.83 -9.16
C PHE A 129 -14.45 -3.00 -10.03
N SER A 130 -15.57 -2.83 -10.73
CA SER A 130 -16.01 -3.81 -11.73
C SER A 130 -15.12 -3.76 -12.97
N THR A 131 -15.13 -4.84 -13.76
CA THR A 131 -14.41 -4.91 -15.03
C THR A 131 -14.88 -3.86 -16.03
N GLU A 132 -16.18 -3.54 -16.04
CA GLU A 132 -16.78 -2.54 -16.92
C GLU A 132 -16.32 -1.14 -16.54
N PHE A 133 -16.32 -0.81 -15.24
CA PHE A 133 -15.85 0.48 -14.76
C PHE A 133 -14.37 0.69 -15.10
N ILE A 134 -13.51 -0.30 -14.85
CA ILE A 134 -12.09 -0.19 -15.15
C ILE A 134 -11.83 -0.02 -16.66
N THR A 135 -12.55 -0.76 -17.49
CA THR A 135 -12.42 -0.63 -18.95
C THR A 135 -12.72 0.80 -19.39
N ASP A 136 -13.85 1.36 -18.96
CA ASP A 136 -14.25 2.74 -19.26
C ASP A 136 -13.26 3.77 -18.68
N PHE A 137 -12.84 3.56 -17.42
CA PHE A 137 -11.96 4.47 -16.70
C PHE A 137 -10.58 4.58 -17.37
N ILE A 138 -10.01 3.46 -17.80
CA ILE A 138 -8.70 3.44 -18.47
C ILE A 138 -8.79 4.04 -19.87
N GLU A 139 -9.87 3.78 -20.63
CA GLU A 139 -10.09 4.39 -21.94
C GLU A 139 -10.15 5.93 -21.86
N HIS A 140 -10.79 6.46 -20.81
CA HIS A 140 -10.93 7.89 -20.58
C HIS A 140 -9.76 8.55 -19.83
N SER A 141 -8.72 7.79 -19.47
CA SER A 141 -7.52 8.33 -18.80
C SER A 141 -6.64 9.19 -19.71
N GLN A 142 -6.84 9.08 -21.03
CA GLN A 142 -6.01 9.79 -22.01
C GLN A 142 -6.40 11.26 -22.09
N SER A 143 -5.40 12.15 -22.05
CA SER A 143 -5.65 13.59 -22.15
C SER A 143 -6.20 13.95 -23.52
N THR A 144 -7.37 14.58 -23.52
CA THR A 144 -7.97 15.20 -24.72
C THR A 144 -7.47 16.62 -24.95
N PHE A 145 -6.84 17.23 -23.93
CA PHE A 145 -6.33 18.61 -23.99
C PHE A 145 -4.92 18.71 -24.57
N PHE A 146 -4.08 17.71 -24.33
CA PHE A 146 -2.66 17.72 -24.74
C PHE A 146 -2.44 16.78 -25.92
N GLN A 147 -2.66 17.28 -27.14
CA GLN A 147 -2.40 16.51 -28.36
C GLN A 147 -0.93 16.08 -28.45
N GLY A 148 -0.68 14.79 -28.63
CA GLY A 148 0.67 14.23 -28.71
C GLY A 148 1.35 13.97 -27.37
N ALA A 149 0.65 14.16 -26.23
CA ALA A 149 1.15 13.70 -24.95
C ALA A 149 1.34 12.15 -24.97
N PRO A 150 2.41 11.63 -24.36
CA PRO A 150 2.61 10.19 -24.26
C PRO A 150 1.44 9.54 -23.50
N LYS A 151 1.09 8.29 -23.85
CA LYS A 151 0.13 7.50 -23.09
C LYS A 151 0.62 7.45 -21.65
N ILE A 152 -0.19 7.93 -20.70
CA ILE A 152 0.14 7.85 -19.28
C ILE A 152 0.22 6.36 -18.91
N SER A 153 1.38 5.93 -18.47
CA SER A 153 1.61 4.57 -17.96
C SER A 153 1.49 4.62 -16.44
N ASN A 154 0.64 3.76 -15.89
CA ASN A 154 0.46 3.60 -14.45
C ASN A 154 0.45 2.11 -14.10
N SER A 155 1.13 1.74 -13.01
CA SER A 155 1.28 0.34 -12.60
C SER A 155 -0.05 -0.32 -12.23
N LEU A 156 -1.00 0.42 -11.64
CA LEU A 156 -2.33 -0.08 -11.29
C LEU A 156 -3.15 -0.33 -12.55
N PHE A 157 -3.13 0.59 -13.51
CA PHE A 157 -3.79 0.40 -14.80
C PHE A 157 -3.24 -0.80 -15.54
N THR A 158 -1.92 -0.94 -15.61
CA THR A 158 -1.26 -2.08 -16.26
C THR A 158 -1.70 -3.39 -15.61
N PHE A 159 -1.66 -3.45 -14.27
CA PHE A 159 -2.09 -4.63 -13.53
C PHE A 159 -3.56 -4.98 -13.78
N MET A 160 -4.45 -4.00 -13.76
CA MET A 160 -5.86 -4.26 -14.00
C MET A 160 -6.10 -4.68 -15.46
N GLU A 161 -5.51 -4.01 -16.45
CA GLU A 161 -5.58 -4.36 -17.89
C GLU A 161 -5.16 -5.81 -18.12
N GLU A 162 -4.03 -6.24 -17.55
CA GLU A 162 -3.52 -7.62 -17.65
C GLU A 162 -4.46 -8.67 -17.04
N ASN A 163 -5.30 -8.26 -16.09
CA ASN A 163 -6.22 -9.13 -15.36
C ASN A 163 -7.70 -8.88 -15.69
N LEU A 164 -8.03 -8.08 -16.72
CA LEU A 164 -9.42 -7.88 -17.18
C LEU A 164 -9.98 -9.14 -17.84
N LEU A 165 -9.19 -9.82 -18.68
CA LEU A 165 -9.67 -10.92 -19.52
C LEU A 165 -9.50 -12.31 -18.90
N SER A 166 -8.53 -12.46 -17.98
CA SER A 166 -8.22 -13.73 -17.30
C SER A 166 -8.41 -13.59 -15.81
N ASP A 167 -9.09 -14.55 -15.19
CA ASP A 167 -9.31 -14.64 -13.74
C ASP A 167 -8.51 -15.78 -13.08
N HIS A 168 -7.64 -16.42 -13.86
CA HIS A 168 -6.84 -17.56 -13.41
C HIS A 168 -5.62 -17.12 -12.60
N HIS A 169 -5.16 -15.87 -12.78
CA HIS A 169 -4.01 -15.37 -12.06
C HIS A 169 -4.38 -15.08 -10.60
N LYS A 170 -3.74 -15.79 -9.67
CA LYS A 170 -3.78 -15.46 -8.25
C LYS A 170 -2.64 -14.51 -7.93
N ASN A 171 -2.90 -13.21 -8.02
CA ASN A 171 -1.92 -12.16 -7.81
C ASN A 171 -2.56 -10.92 -7.16
N TYR A 172 -1.71 -10.04 -6.65
CA TYR A 172 -2.08 -8.72 -6.17
C TYR A 172 -0.89 -7.77 -6.27
N LEU A 173 -1.13 -6.46 -6.21
CA LEU A 173 -0.06 -5.47 -6.01
C LEU A 173 0.01 -5.09 -4.54
N ASP A 174 1.20 -5.18 -3.94
CA ASP A 174 1.49 -4.63 -2.62
C ASP A 174 2.05 -3.20 -2.79
N PHE A 175 1.46 -2.23 -2.08
CA PHE A 175 1.96 -0.86 -2.00
C PHE A 175 2.61 -0.70 -0.63
N PHE A 176 3.93 -0.90 -0.60
CA PHE A 176 4.71 -0.79 0.61
C PHE A 176 5.23 0.65 0.77
N PRO A 177 4.83 1.39 1.81
CA PRO A 177 5.28 2.76 2.01
C PRO A 177 6.80 2.87 2.06
N VAL A 178 7.34 3.89 1.41
CA VAL A 178 8.77 4.24 1.52
C VAL A 178 9.13 4.55 2.97
N TYR A 179 10.33 4.18 3.41
CA TYR A 179 10.75 4.28 4.82
C TYR A 179 10.55 5.68 5.43
N GLN A 180 10.86 6.73 4.67
CA GLN A 180 10.72 8.13 5.08
C GLN A 180 9.28 8.51 5.43
N ASN A 181 8.28 7.76 4.94
CA ASN A 181 6.87 7.98 5.26
C ASN A 181 6.44 7.38 6.60
N TYR A 182 7.23 6.46 7.16
CA TYR A 182 6.98 5.93 8.50
C TYR A 182 7.42 6.89 9.61
N TYR A 183 8.33 7.83 9.33
CA TYR A 183 8.96 8.65 10.36
C TYR A 183 8.97 10.13 9.99
N GLU A 184 8.28 10.97 10.76
CA GLU A 184 8.58 12.40 10.73
C GLU A 184 9.91 12.64 11.45
N ALA A 185 10.81 13.39 10.81
CA ALA A 185 11.98 13.93 11.48
C ALA A 185 11.48 14.96 12.52
N ALA A 186 11.26 14.52 13.76
CA ALA A 186 11.12 15.46 14.85
C ALA A 186 12.39 16.31 14.91
N SER A 187 12.21 17.62 15.09
CA SER A 187 13.30 18.58 15.32
C SER A 187 14.20 18.18 16.50
N ASP A 188 13.70 17.31 17.39
CA ASP A 188 14.48 16.64 18.42
C ASP A 188 14.81 15.20 18.01
N LYS A 189 16.11 14.93 17.91
CA LYS A 189 16.76 13.69 17.40
C LYS A 189 16.38 12.37 18.07
N ASN A 190 15.38 12.32 18.95
CA ASN A 190 15.00 11.13 19.73
C ASN A 190 13.50 10.86 19.84
N ILE A 191 12.63 11.55 19.09
CA ILE A 191 11.19 11.25 19.07
C ILE A 191 10.75 10.89 17.64
N TYR A 192 10.66 9.58 17.39
CA TYR A 192 10.11 9.05 16.15
C TYR A 192 8.59 9.11 16.19
N VAL A 193 7.98 10.11 15.54
CA VAL A 193 6.51 10.13 15.37
C VAL A 193 6.17 9.26 14.16
N HIS A 194 5.49 8.13 14.41
CA HIS A 194 5.10 7.20 13.34
C HIS A 194 3.98 7.79 12.46
N GLY A 195 4.17 7.72 11.13
CA GLY A 195 3.08 7.52 10.16
C GLY A 195 2.19 8.70 9.75
N ARG A 196 2.56 9.97 9.98
CA ARG A 196 1.65 11.10 9.68
C ARG A 196 1.65 11.57 8.22
N LYS A 197 2.78 11.52 7.51
CA LYS A 197 2.88 12.15 6.18
C LYS A 197 2.07 11.42 5.11
N ASN A 198 2.24 10.10 4.96
CA ASN A 198 1.57 9.31 3.91
C ASN A 198 0.08 9.10 4.19
N THR A 199 -0.30 8.84 5.45
CA THR A 199 -1.71 8.64 5.79
C THR A 199 -2.57 9.88 5.54
N SER A 200 -2.05 11.09 5.78
CA SER A 200 -2.85 12.33 5.64
C SER A 200 -3.45 12.52 4.23
N HIS A 201 -2.67 12.20 3.20
CA HIS A 201 -3.14 12.31 1.81
C HIS A 201 -4.20 11.25 1.48
N LEU A 202 -3.96 10.00 1.90
CA LEU A 202 -4.93 8.91 1.77
C LEU A 202 -6.24 9.19 2.51
N HIS A 203 -6.17 9.73 3.73
CA HIS A 203 -7.34 10.17 4.51
C HIS A 203 -8.11 11.26 3.78
N ARG A 204 -7.42 12.26 3.21
CA ARG A 204 -8.06 13.33 2.44
C ARG A 204 -8.80 12.76 1.24
N ILE A 205 -8.14 11.95 0.42
CA ILE A 205 -8.76 11.31 -0.76
C ILE A 205 -9.98 10.48 -0.35
N ALA A 206 -9.84 9.62 0.67
CA ALA A 206 -10.93 8.79 1.15
C ALA A 206 -12.14 9.64 1.60
N ASN A 207 -11.89 10.68 2.40
CA ASN A 207 -12.94 11.58 2.87
C ASN A 207 -13.62 12.35 1.72
N ASP A 208 -12.84 12.85 0.77
CA ASP A 208 -13.36 13.61 -0.37
C ASP A 208 -14.18 12.70 -1.31
N LEU A 209 -13.76 11.44 -1.51
CA LEU A 209 -14.52 10.43 -2.26
C LEU A 209 -15.85 10.13 -1.58
N ILE A 210 -15.84 9.85 -0.28
CA ILE A 210 -17.04 9.61 0.52
C ILE A 210 -17.97 10.82 0.41
N ALA A 211 -17.47 12.03 0.65
CA ALA A 211 -18.30 13.23 0.62
C ALA A 211 -18.99 13.44 -0.74
N ASN A 212 -18.27 13.22 -1.85
CA ASN A 212 -18.83 13.38 -3.19
C ASN A 212 -19.79 12.27 -3.61
N LEU A 213 -19.66 11.06 -3.04
CA LEU A 213 -20.60 9.97 -3.27
C LEU A 213 -21.88 10.14 -2.46
N PHE A 214 -21.79 10.55 -1.19
CA PHE A 214 -22.96 10.71 -0.32
C PHE A 214 -23.73 11.99 -0.57
N LEU A 215 -23.06 13.06 -1.02
CA LEU A 215 -23.66 14.38 -1.25
C LEU A 215 -23.33 14.88 -2.66
N PRO A 216 -23.79 14.18 -3.72
CA PRO A 216 -23.45 14.53 -5.10
C PRO A 216 -24.00 15.91 -5.47
N ARG A 217 -23.15 16.72 -6.11
CA ARG A 217 -23.45 18.05 -6.63
C ARG A 217 -22.97 18.17 -8.07
N LEU A 218 -23.27 19.30 -8.72
CA LEU A 218 -22.69 19.62 -10.02
C LEU A 218 -21.16 19.46 -9.97
N GLY A 219 -20.63 18.59 -10.81
CA GLY A 219 -19.18 18.32 -10.89
C GLY A 219 -18.69 17.15 -10.04
N SER A 220 -19.51 16.57 -9.14
CA SER A 220 -19.06 15.46 -8.27
C SER A 220 -18.53 14.26 -9.04
N GLU A 221 -19.10 13.92 -10.19
CA GLU A 221 -18.57 12.84 -11.04
C GLU A 221 -17.12 13.12 -11.48
N TYR A 222 -16.85 14.33 -11.97
CA TYR A 222 -15.50 14.74 -12.39
C TYR A 222 -14.54 14.80 -11.20
N ILE A 223 -15.02 15.23 -10.03
CA ILE A 223 -14.22 15.26 -8.81
C ILE A 223 -13.87 13.83 -8.38
N ILE A 224 -14.83 12.89 -8.37
CA ILE A 224 -14.59 11.49 -8.06
C ILE A 224 -13.56 10.88 -9.02
N LYS A 225 -13.75 11.07 -10.34
CA LYS A 225 -12.78 10.61 -11.34
C LYS A 225 -11.39 11.21 -11.09
N GLY A 226 -11.32 12.52 -10.81
CA GLY A 226 -10.08 13.21 -10.48
C GLY A 226 -9.39 12.66 -9.21
N LEU A 227 -10.16 12.40 -8.15
CA LEU A 227 -9.65 11.81 -6.90
C LEU A 227 -9.15 10.38 -7.09
N LEU A 228 -9.79 9.58 -7.95
CA LEU A 228 -9.31 8.25 -8.30
C LEU A 228 -8.01 8.31 -9.10
N TYR A 229 -7.89 9.21 -10.08
CA TYR A 229 -6.63 9.44 -10.79
C TYR A 229 -5.53 9.93 -9.84
N GLU A 230 -5.85 10.85 -8.93
CA GLU A 230 -4.91 11.33 -7.91
C GLU A 230 -4.45 10.20 -6.99
N LEU A 231 -5.37 9.32 -6.56
CA LEU A 231 -5.03 8.16 -5.74
C LEU A 231 -4.10 7.20 -6.48
N PHE A 232 -4.42 6.86 -7.72
CA PHE A 232 -3.62 5.91 -8.50
C PHE A 232 -2.26 6.47 -8.88
N ASP A 233 -2.17 7.77 -9.16
CA ASP A 233 -0.90 8.47 -9.36
C ASP A 233 -0.08 8.45 -8.07
N TYR A 234 -0.68 8.82 -6.93
CA TYR A 234 -0.02 8.83 -5.64
C TYR A 234 0.55 7.45 -5.26
N LEU A 235 -0.24 6.38 -5.45
CA LEU A 235 0.18 5.00 -5.19
C LEU A 235 1.30 4.52 -6.12
N ASP A 236 1.47 5.13 -7.30
CA ASP A 236 2.50 4.82 -8.29
C ASP A 236 3.73 5.74 -8.21
N THR A 237 3.72 6.72 -7.30
CA THR A 237 4.89 7.57 -7.05
C THR A 237 5.95 6.85 -6.21
N LYS A 238 7.19 6.85 -6.68
CA LYS A 238 8.33 6.19 -6.02
C LYS A 238 8.72 6.86 -4.71
N GLU A 239 8.33 8.11 -4.51
CA GLU A 239 8.52 8.86 -3.27
C GLU A 239 7.52 8.45 -2.18
N ALA A 240 6.38 7.88 -2.58
CA ALA A 240 5.35 7.44 -1.65
C ALA A 240 5.43 5.93 -1.37
N PHE A 241 5.58 5.11 -2.42
CA PHE A 241 5.45 3.66 -2.35
C PHE A 241 6.47 2.90 -3.19
N HIS A 242 6.82 1.72 -2.68
CA HIS A 242 7.37 0.62 -3.47
C HIS A 242 6.22 -0.28 -3.90
N ILE A 243 6.04 -0.44 -5.21
CA ILE A 243 5.04 -1.36 -5.77
C ILE A 243 5.67 -2.73 -5.97
N ILE A 244 5.12 -3.74 -5.33
CA ILE A 244 5.61 -5.11 -5.39
C ILE A 244 4.51 -6.00 -5.98
N PRO A 245 4.66 -6.48 -7.23
CA PRO A 245 3.74 -7.46 -7.77
C PRO A 245 3.94 -8.80 -7.07
N VAL A 246 2.86 -9.37 -6.55
CA VAL A 246 2.87 -10.63 -5.81
C VAL A 246 2.09 -11.68 -6.58
N SER A 247 2.75 -12.80 -6.89
CA SER A 247 2.10 -14.00 -7.41
C SER A 247 1.96 -15.03 -6.29
N LEU A 248 0.73 -15.42 -5.97
CA LEU A 248 0.38 -16.24 -4.82
C LEU A 248 0.77 -17.72 -4.98
N HIS A 249 1.25 -18.11 -6.17
CA HIS A 249 1.87 -19.41 -6.41
C HIS A 249 3.35 -19.48 -6.01
N THR A 250 3.94 -18.34 -5.61
CA THR A 250 5.36 -18.26 -5.22
C THR A 250 5.56 -18.45 -3.71
N LYS A 251 6.80 -18.68 -3.28
CA LYS A 251 7.13 -18.96 -1.87
C LYS A 251 6.77 -17.77 -0.97
N ASN A 252 6.14 -18.06 0.18
CA ASN A 252 5.63 -17.12 1.18
C ASN A 252 6.62 -16.01 1.62
N ASP A 253 7.93 -16.27 1.53
CA ASP A 253 8.97 -15.36 1.98
C ASP A 253 9.35 -14.26 0.95
N ALA A 254 8.88 -14.35 -0.30
CA ALA A 254 9.33 -13.49 -1.39
C ALA A 254 8.90 -12.02 -1.20
N LEU A 255 7.66 -11.80 -0.75
CA LEU A 255 7.18 -10.46 -0.43
C LEU A 255 7.98 -9.86 0.73
N LEU A 256 8.16 -10.63 1.81
CA LEU A 256 8.90 -10.18 2.98
C LEU A 256 10.34 -9.83 2.61
N PHE A 257 11.01 -10.63 1.79
CA PHE A 257 12.33 -10.31 1.27
C PHE A 257 12.35 -9.04 0.44
N SER A 258 11.34 -8.82 -0.41
CA SER A 258 11.22 -7.59 -1.21
C SER A 258 11.03 -6.36 -0.33
N ARG A 259 10.17 -6.42 0.70
CA ARG A 259 10.02 -5.34 1.69
C ARG A 259 11.32 -5.07 2.45
N ILE A 260 12.05 -6.10 2.87
CA ILE A 260 13.39 -5.94 3.50
C ILE A 260 14.35 -5.22 2.55
N ARG A 261 14.36 -5.61 1.28
CA ARG A 261 15.22 -5.00 0.24
C ARG A 261 14.91 -3.51 0.08
N HIS A 262 13.63 -3.15 -0.06
CA HIS A 262 13.20 -1.76 -0.18
C HIS A 262 13.56 -0.92 1.06
N LEU A 263 13.38 -1.47 2.27
CA LEU A 263 13.84 -0.81 3.49
C LEU A 263 15.36 -0.60 3.53
N MET A 264 16.15 -1.53 2.96
CA MET A 264 17.59 -1.34 2.81
C MET A 264 17.91 -0.25 1.78
N GLU A 265 17.20 -0.21 0.65
CA GLU A 265 17.36 0.82 -0.39
C GLU A 265 17.08 2.21 0.18
N ASP A 266 15.93 2.39 0.85
CA ASP A 266 15.49 3.67 1.41
C ASP A 266 16.41 4.21 2.51
N THR A 267 17.15 3.32 3.16
CA THR A 267 18.09 3.66 4.23
C THR A 267 19.56 3.55 3.81
N HIS A 268 19.83 3.37 2.51
CA HIS A 268 21.19 3.18 1.98
C HIS A 268 21.99 2.08 2.70
N GLY A 269 21.33 0.97 3.01
CA GLY A 269 21.89 -0.18 3.72
C GLY A 269 22.08 0.03 5.23
N ARG A 270 21.55 1.12 5.79
CA ARG A 270 21.71 1.49 7.21
C ARG A 270 20.54 1.10 8.09
N MET A 271 19.55 0.38 7.55
CA MET A 271 18.46 -0.17 8.33
C MET A 271 19.00 -1.05 9.47
N THR A 272 18.61 -0.73 10.70
CA THR A 272 18.99 -1.52 11.86
C THR A 272 18.11 -2.75 11.98
N ARG A 273 18.60 -3.78 12.68
CA ARG A 273 17.77 -4.95 13.02
C ARG A 273 16.49 -4.55 13.73
N THR A 274 16.59 -3.69 14.74
CA THR A 274 15.43 -3.21 15.50
C THR A 274 14.49 -2.39 14.62
N GLY A 275 15.01 -1.60 13.68
CA GLY A 275 14.20 -0.88 12.69
C GLY A 275 13.39 -1.81 11.79
N LEU A 276 13.99 -2.90 11.29
CA LEU A 276 13.25 -3.93 10.54
C LEU A 276 12.21 -4.62 11.42
N GLU A 277 12.57 -5.00 12.64
CA GLU A 277 11.65 -5.65 13.59
C GLU A 277 10.44 -4.76 13.87
N GLN A 278 10.65 -3.45 14.04
CA GLN A 278 9.58 -2.48 14.28
C GLN A 278 8.71 -2.23 13.04
N THR A 279 9.32 -2.13 11.86
CA THR A 279 8.60 -1.79 10.61
C THR A 279 7.84 -2.99 10.05
N LEU A 280 8.46 -4.18 10.09
CA LEU A 280 7.90 -5.40 9.50
C LEU A 280 7.22 -6.30 10.53
N HIS A 281 7.38 -6.03 11.83
CA HIS A 281 6.79 -6.79 12.94
C HIS A 281 7.14 -8.29 12.97
N TYR A 282 8.30 -8.65 12.42
CA TYR A 282 8.89 -9.98 12.54
C TYR A 282 10.08 -9.95 13.48
N SER A 283 10.37 -11.07 14.17
CA SER A 283 11.62 -11.19 14.92
C SER A 283 12.82 -11.07 14.00
N GLY A 284 13.89 -10.41 14.44
CA GLY A 284 15.08 -10.23 13.61
C GLY A 284 15.83 -11.53 13.34
N ASN A 285 15.57 -12.59 14.11
CA ASN A 285 16.09 -13.93 13.81
C ASN A 285 15.42 -14.50 12.55
N TYR A 286 14.09 -14.32 12.44
CA TYR A 286 13.36 -14.70 11.24
C TYR A 286 13.75 -13.80 10.05
N LEU A 287 13.83 -12.48 10.24
CA LEU A 287 14.29 -11.58 9.17
C LEU A 287 15.70 -11.94 8.65
N ASN A 288 16.62 -12.29 9.55
CA ASN A 288 17.96 -12.73 9.15
C ASN A 288 17.94 -14.10 8.43
N SER A 289 17.04 -15.01 8.80
CA SER A 289 16.91 -16.29 8.08
C SER A 289 16.37 -16.08 6.67
N ILE A 290 15.43 -15.14 6.48
CA ILE A 290 14.88 -14.75 5.17
C ILE A 290 16.00 -14.17 4.29
N ILE A 291 16.79 -13.23 4.81
CA ILE A 291 17.92 -12.66 4.06
C ILE A 291 18.94 -13.74 3.69
N LYS A 292 19.33 -14.57 4.66
CA LYS A 292 20.33 -15.62 4.44
C LYS A 292 19.87 -16.66 3.43
N LYS A 293 18.58 -17.01 3.44
CA LYS A 293 17.96 -17.93 2.47
C LYS A 293 17.99 -17.38 1.05
N ASN A 294 17.79 -16.07 0.88
CA ASN A 294 17.71 -15.44 -0.46
C ASN A 294 19.07 -14.98 -0.99
N THR A 295 20.03 -14.65 -0.11
CA THR A 295 21.29 -13.96 -0.49
C THR A 295 22.55 -14.70 -0.06
N GLY A 296 22.45 -15.66 0.88
CA GLY A 296 23.59 -16.26 1.56
C GLY A 296 24.25 -15.39 2.63
N MET A 297 23.85 -14.12 2.77
CA MET A 297 24.45 -13.13 3.67
C MET A 297 23.71 -13.03 5.00
N SER A 298 24.40 -12.56 6.05
CA SER A 298 23.73 -12.02 7.24
C SER A 298 23.12 -10.64 6.95
N LEU A 299 22.17 -10.22 7.79
CA LEU A 299 21.57 -8.89 7.74
C LEU A 299 22.60 -7.75 7.67
N PHE A 300 23.67 -7.82 8.48
CA PHE A 300 24.72 -6.80 8.50
C PHE A 300 25.59 -6.83 7.24
N GLU A 301 25.85 -8.01 6.67
CA GLU A 301 26.58 -8.13 5.41
C GLU A 301 25.76 -7.58 4.25
N TYR A 302 24.46 -7.89 4.23
CA TYR A 302 23.54 -7.41 3.20
C TYR A 302 23.41 -5.88 3.21
N GLY A 303 23.27 -5.26 4.39
CA GLY A 303 23.26 -3.80 4.50
C GLY A 303 24.58 -3.15 4.05
N LYS A 304 25.74 -3.75 4.39
CA LYS A 304 27.04 -3.27 3.90
C LYS A 304 27.17 -3.39 2.38
N ASP A 305 26.69 -4.49 1.81
CA ASP A 305 26.71 -4.70 0.35
C ASP A 305 25.92 -3.60 -0.36
N PHE A 306 24.71 -3.29 0.11
CA PHE A 306 23.93 -2.15 -0.37
C PHE A 306 24.70 -0.83 -0.31
N ALA A 307 25.24 -0.51 0.86
CA ALA A 307 25.94 0.75 1.06
C ALA A 307 27.18 0.88 0.15
N MET A 308 27.92 -0.21 -0.08
CA MET A 308 29.10 -0.20 -0.93
C MET A 308 28.76 -0.14 -2.42
N ASN A 309 27.70 -0.84 -2.86
CA ASN A 309 27.20 -0.72 -4.23
C ASN A 309 26.68 0.70 -4.52
N GLU A 310 25.99 1.32 -3.57
CA GLU A 310 25.55 2.71 -3.70
C GLU A 310 26.73 3.68 -3.73
N ALA A 311 27.76 3.46 -2.89
CA ALA A 311 28.99 4.24 -2.97
C ALA A 311 29.65 4.11 -4.36
N ALA A 312 29.73 2.90 -4.91
CA ALA A 312 30.30 2.67 -6.24
C ALA A 312 29.52 3.42 -7.33
N ARG A 313 28.19 3.40 -7.27
CA ARG A 313 27.32 4.17 -8.17
C ARG A 313 27.59 5.67 -8.06
N LEU A 314 27.54 6.25 -6.86
CA LEU A 314 27.77 7.67 -6.63
C LEU A 314 29.18 8.12 -7.04
N LEU A 315 30.19 7.26 -6.89
CA LEU A 315 31.56 7.55 -7.33
C LEU A 315 31.66 7.76 -8.84
N VAL A 316 30.83 7.06 -9.63
CA VAL A 316 30.83 7.07 -11.10
C VAL A 316 29.86 8.11 -11.65
N GLU A 317 28.65 8.17 -11.11
CA GLU A 317 27.55 8.98 -11.65
C GLU A 317 27.57 10.44 -11.18
N THR A 318 28.38 10.79 -10.17
CA THR A 318 28.37 12.13 -9.58
C THR A 318 29.78 12.70 -9.38
N ASP A 319 29.87 14.02 -9.17
CA ASP A 319 31.08 14.75 -8.77
C ASP A 319 31.23 14.90 -7.26
N GLN A 320 30.37 14.25 -6.45
CA GLN A 320 30.43 14.35 -5.00
C GLN A 320 31.83 13.95 -4.48
N THR A 321 32.34 14.61 -3.45
CA THR A 321 33.62 14.17 -2.85
C THR A 321 33.43 12.83 -2.13
N ILE A 322 34.50 12.04 -1.96
CA ILE A 322 34.42 10.79 -1.19
C ILE A 322 33.92 11.06 0.22
N ALA A 323 34.30 12.19 0.83
CA ALA A 323 33.82 12.62 2.13
C ALA A 323 32.29 12.86 2.14
N SER A 324 31.75 13.53 1.12
CA SER A 324 30.30 13.74 0.98
C SER A 324 29.55 12.43 0.74
N ILE A 325 30.09 11.52 -0.08
CA ILE A 325 29.50 10.18 -0.29
C ILE A 325 29.46 9.41 1.02
N MET A 326 30.55 9.43 1.79
CA MET A 326 30.58 8.79 3.11
C MET A 326 29.55 9.39 4.06
N GLU A 327 29.41 10.72 4.09
CA GLU A 327 28.42 11.40 4.92
C GLU A 327 26.98 11.00 4.55
N ASN A 328 26.67 10.99 3.25
CA ASN A 328 25.36 10.55 2.72
C ASN A 328 25.04 9.09 3.09
N LEU A 329 26.06 8.23 3.13
CA LEU A 329 25.95 6.82 3.51
C LEU A 329 26.16 6.58 5.02
N HIS A 330 26.22 7.66 5.80
CA HIS A 330 26.39 7.67 7.26
C HIS A 330 27.65 6.93 7.76
N PHE A 331 28.75 7.03 7.02
CA PHE A 331 30.09 6.57 7.43
C PHE A 331 30.89 7.72 8.03
N SER A 332 31.15 7.64 9.34
CA SER A 332 32.01 8.61 10.04
C SER A 332 33.50 8.24 10.02
N ASN A 333 33.84 6.98 9.71
CA ASN A 333 35.20 6.48 9.73
C ASN A 333 35.72 6.17 8.32
N TRP A 334 36.67 6.99 7.87
CA TRP A 334 37.29 6.88 6.54
C TRP A 334 38.08 5.58 6.33
N GLY A 335 38.82 5.13 7.35
CA GLY A 335 39.57 3.88 7.30
C GLY A 335 38.64 2.67 7.13
N HIS A 336 37.54 2.64 7.89
CA HIS A 336 36.55 1.57 7.81
C HIS A 336 35.85 1.55 6.45
N PHE A 337 35.43 2.71 5.94
CA PHE A 337 34.81 2.82 4.61
C PHE A 337 35.73 2.28 3.51
N ASN A 338 37.00 2.71 3.50
CA ASN A 338 37.96 2.24 2.50
C ASN A 338 38.25 0.74 2.60
N GLN A 339 38.33 0.20 3.82
CA GLN A 339 38.50 -1.24 4.02
C GLN A 339 37.33 -2.02 3.43
N LEU A 340 36.09 -1.60 3.71
CA LEU A 340 34.89 -2.24 3.16
C LEU A 340 34.84 -2.14 1.64
N PHE A 341 35.06 -0.95 1.09
CA PHE A 341 35.02 -0.71 -0.35
C PHE A 341 36.10 -1.51 -1.08
N THR A 342 37.33 -1.51 -0.56
CA THR A 342 38.44 -2.27 -1.15
C THR A 342 38.19 -3.77 -1.05
N LYS A 343 37.61 -4.24 0.06
CA LYS A 343 37.24 -5.66 0.19
C LYS A 343 36.22 -6.09 -0.87
N GLN A 344 35.30 -5.21 -1.25
CA GLN A 344 34.24 -5.52 -2.21
C GLN A 344 34.66 -5.34 -3.67
N PHE A 345 35.37 -4.26 -4.00
CA PHE A 345 35.70 -3.89 -5.38
C PHE A 345 37.19 -4.09 -5.74
N GLY A 346 38.01 -4.55 -4.80
CA GLY A 346 39.43 -4.83 -5.01
C GLY A 346 40.34 -3.60 -5.10
N MET A 347 39.82 -2.39 -4.93
CA MET A 347 40.58 -1.13 -5.03
C MET A 347 40.00 -0.02 -4.17
N LEU A 348 40.79 1.03 -3.94
CA LEU A 348 40.35 2.21 -3.20
C LEU A 348 39.25 3.00 -3.97
N PRO A 349 38.30 3.65 -3.27
CA PRO A 349 37.26 4.48 -3.89
C PRO A 349 37.77 5.53 -4.88
N SER A 350 38.90 6.17 -4.57
CA SER A 350 39.52 7.18 -5.44
C SER A 350 39.97 6.58 -6.77
N LYS A 351 40.64 5.42 -6.72
CA LYS A 351 41.07 4.67 -7.92
C LYS A 351 39.87 4.14 -8.70
N TYR A 352 38.83 3.67 -8.00
CA TYR A 352 37.61 3.21 -8.64
C TYR A 352 36.95 4.30 -9.47
N ARG A 353 36.82 5.51 -8.91
CA ARG A 353 36.32 6.69 -9.64
C ARG A 353 37.16 7.00 -10.86
N GLU A 354 38.48 7.12 -10.70
CA GLU A 354 39.40 7.46 -11.78
C GLU A 354 39.30 6.47 -12.96
N GLN A 355 39.13 5.17 -12.68
CA GLN A 355 39.05 4.14 -13.72
C GLN A 355 37.69 4.04 -14.41
N ARG A 356 36.60 4.39 -13.71
CA ARG A 356 35.23 4.11 -14.16
C ARG A 356 34.48 5.35 -14.65
N LYS A 357 34.89 6.54 -14.21
CA LYS A 357 34.33 7.80 -14.64
C LYS A 357 34.97 8.20 -15.97
N LYS A 358 34.22 8.07 -17.07
CA LYS A 358 34.65 8.46 -18.42
C LYS A 358 34.33 9.91 -18.71
#